data_AF-A0A2N3PIV1-F1
#
_entry.id   AF-A0A2N3PIV1-F1
#
_cell.length_a   1.000
_cell.length_b   1.000
_cell.length_c   1.000
_cell.angle_alpha   90.00
_cell.angle_beta   90.00
_cell.angle_gamma   90.00
#
_symmetry.space_group_name_H-M   'P 1'
#
loop_
_entity.id
_entity.type
_entity.pdbx_description
1 polymer ?
#
loop_
_entity_poly.entity_id
_entity_poly.type
_entity_poly.pdbx_seq_one_letter_code
_entity_poly.pdbx_strand_id
1 'polypeptide(L)'
;MQNNLSKHIFKLLFFSVIGILILSGCGSKYYFEPKEDTIKGKVSYAGGIPADIKSIVRNGATLRNGQFITKNGEIPNIHLKKDAQYLNENEEYYIAQLGKSLILINKANKQETPIALESIPISATINNNLIAIIFDTNTIAIYDLEQMKIVYHQENTPAPANNTLIASPYFLTDIVVIPTLDGKLIIVDKTSMRLVRNIVVNGDNFFNNVIFLEAIGNRMVAATPKRIISVSPNVINTFDANVKDILFFEDRIFIFSNEGEIILTDKDLNETRRQKFPFAHFSAANHGRDIVVLETQGYMILVDDDLQTSTIKKLPDEISTPTFSASDKIFIKNKFLNIQ
;
A
#
# COMPACT_ATOMS: atom_id res chain seq x y z
N MET A 1 29.31 -1.16 -67.45
CA MET A 1 28.14 -1.68 -66.69
C MET A 1 28.48 -2.39 -65.38
N GLN A 2 29.67 -2.99 -65.20
CA GLN A 2 30.01 -3.72 -63.95
C GLN A 2 30.17 -2.85 -62.68
N ASN A 3 30.52 -1.56 -62.82
CA ASN A 3 30.88 -0.73 -61.66
C ASN A 3 29.69 -0.23 -60.81
N ASN A 4 28.48 -0.20 -61.38
CA ASN A 4 27.26 0.19 -60.65
C ASN A 4 26.62 -0.98 -59.89
N LEU A 5 26.82 -2.22 -60.36
CA LEU A 5 26.27 -3.41 -59.69
C LEU A 5 26.97 -3.67 -58.35
N SER A 6 28.31 -3.51 -58.32
CA SER A 6 29.12 -3.63 -57.08
C SER A 6 28.74 -2.59 -56.02
N LYS A 7 28.50 -1.34 -56.41
CA LYS A 7 28.06 -0.28 -55.50
C LYS A 7 26.66 -0.53 -54.92
N HIS A 8 25.75 -1.12 -55.70
CA HIS A 8 24.43 -1.49 -55.21
C HIS A 8 24.49 -2.68 -54.24
N ILE A 9 25.31 -3.69 -54.53
CA ILE A 9 25.53 -4.82 -53.62
C ILE A 9 26.15 -4.36 -52.29
N PHE A 10 27.13 -3.46 -52.34
CA PHE A 10 27.75 -2.90 -51.12
C PHE A 10 26.77 -2.04 -50.31
N LYS A 11 25.90 -1.26 -50.97
CA LYS A 11 24.81 -0.52 -50.29
C LYS A 11 23.78 -1.47 -49.67
N LEU A 12 23.40 -2.54 -50.37
CA LEU A 12 22.48 -3.56 -49.85
C LEU A 12 23.06 -4.30 -48.64
N LEU A 13 24.35 -4.64 -48.67
CA LEU A 13 25.07 -5.22 -47.53
C LEU A 13 25.16 -4.25 -46.35
N PHE A 14 25.44 -2.97 -46.59
CA PHE A 14 25.51 -1.95 -45.55
C PHE A 14 24.15 -1.69 -44.89
N PHE A 15 23.06 -1.62 -45.66
CA PHE A 15 21.70 -1.50 -45.13
C PHE A 15 21.22 -2.78 -44.41
N SER A 16 21.67 -3.96 -44.86
CA SER A 16 21.38 -5.24 -44.19
C SER A 16 22.08 -5.34 -42.82
N VAL A 17 23.35 -4.92 -42.73
CA VAL A 17 24.10 -4.90 -41.46
C VAL A 17 23.53 -3.89 -40.47
N ILE A 18 23.09 -2.71 -40.94
CA ILE A 18 22.40 -1.72 -40.10
C ILE A 18 21.03 -2.26 -39.65
N GLY A 19 20.29 -2.95 -40.51
CA GLY A 19 19.02 -3.59 -40.15
C GLY A 19 19.15 -4.65 -39.05
N ILE A 20 20.25 -5.42 -39.06
CA ILE A 20 20.55 -6.42 -38.01
C ILE A 20 20.91 -5.73 -36.68
N LEU A 21 21.65 -4.62 -36.70
CA LEU A 21 22.03 -3.86 -35.50
C LEU A 21 20.84 -3.17 -34.81
N ILE A 22 19.81 -2.76 -35.58
CA ILE A 22 18.59 -2.14 -35.02
C ILE A 22 17.65 -3.21 -34.41
N LEU A 23 17.73 -4.46 -34.86
CA LEU A 23 16.95 -5.58 -34.32
C LEU A 23 17.58 -6.24 -33.08
N SER A 24 18.86 -6.00 -32.81
CA SER A 24 19.51 -6.36 -31.53
C SER A 24 19.22 -5.39 -30.37
N GLY A 25 18.47 -4.32 -30.62
CA GLY A 25 17.94 -3.41 -29.60
C GLY A 25 16.74 -3.96 -28.84
N CYS A 26 16.69 -5.27 -28.57
CA CYS A 26 15.69 -5.87 -27.70
C CYS A 26 16.22 -5.78 -26.27
N GLY A 27 15.86 -4.71 -25.55
CA GLY A 27 16.26 -4.52 -24.15
C GLY A 27 15.87 -5.75 -23.33
N SER A 28 16.85 -6.51 -22.85
CA SER A 28 16.60 -7.60 -21.91
C SER A 28 15.91 -7.00 -20.68
N LYS A 29 14.71 -7.47 -20.36
CA LYS A 29 14.11 -7.15 -19.06
C LYS A 29 15.03 -7.72 -17.99
N TYR A 30 15.56 -6.85 -17.14
CA TYR A 30 16.35 -7.27 -15.99
C TYR A 30 15.38 -7.66 -14.87
N TYR A 31 15.55 -8.87 -14.35
CA TYR A 31 14.79 -9.41 -13.24
C TYR A 31 15.71 -9.63 -12.04
N PHE A 32 15.12 -9.73 -10.85
CA PHE A 32 15.86 -10.12 -9.67
C PHE A 32 16.27 -11.59 -9.73
N GLU A 33 17.55 -11.81 -9.96
CA GLU A 33 18.16 -13.13 -10.03
C GLU A 33 19.30 -13.20 -9.00
N PRO A 34 19.00 -13.57 -7.75
CA PRO A 34 20.03 -13.73 -6.73
C PRO A 34 20.96 -14.88 -7.10
N LYS A 35 22.25 -14.74 -6.76
CA LYS A 35 23.23 -15.81 -7.00
C LYS A 35 22.85 -17.05 -6.21
N GLU A 36 22.99 -18.23 -6.80
CA GLU A 36 22.61 -19.53 -6.19
C GLU A 36 23.21 -19.75 -4.80
N ASP A 37 24.44 -19.30 -4.57
CA ASP A 37 25.13 -19.42 -3.27
C ASP A 37 24.52 -18.53 -2.17
N THR A 38 23.77 -17.49 -2.53
CA THR A 38 23.05 -16.60 -1.61
C THR A 38 21.67 -17.12 -1.21
N ILE A 39 21.12 -18.09 -1.96
CA ILE A 39 19.80 -18.68 -1.67
C ILE A 39 19.95 -19.72 -0.55
N LYS A 40 19.44 -19.42 0.63
CA LYS A 40 19.51 -20.27 1.83
C LYS A 40 18.20 -20.99 2.10
N GLY A 41 17.86 -21.91 1.20
CA GLY A 41 16.73 -22.83 1.36
C GLY A 41 15.44 -22.35 0.70
N LYS A 42 14.34 -23.02 1.07
CA LYS A 42 13.02 -22.84 0.48
C LYS A 42 11.99 -22.53 1.57
N VAL A 43 10.97 -21.79 1.21
CA VAL A 43 9.82 -21.49 2.06
C VAL A 43 8.63 -22.32 1.58
N SER A 44 7.77 -22.72 2.50
CA SER A 44 6.47 -23.34 2.19
C SER A 44 5.35 -22.49 2.77
N TYR A 45 4.20 -22.51 2.10
CA TYR A 45 3.01 -21.86 2.63
C TYR A 45 2.58 -22.53 3.94
N ALA A 46 2.15 -21.72 4.90
CA ALA A 46 1.66 -22.18 6.19
C ALA A 46 0.24 -22.77 6.09
N GLY A 47 -0.55 -22.31 5.10
CA GLY A 47 -1.88 -22.82 4.86
C GLY A 47 -2.58 -22.15 3.68
N GLY A 48 -3.86 -22.49 3.54
CA GLY A 48 -4.77 -21.93 2.53
C GLY A 48 -5.86 -21.06 3.14
N ILE A 49 -6.50 -20.25 2.29
CA ILE A 49 -7.69 -19.45 2.61
C ILE A 49 -8.86 -19.85 1.68
N PRO A 50 -10.12 -19.53 2.04
CA PRO A 50 -11.30 -20.06 1.36
C PRO A 50 -11.45 -19.67 -0.13
N ALA A 51 -10.84 -18.56 -0.56
CA ALA A 51 -10.88 -18.09 -1.94
C ALA A 51 -9.72 -17.12 -2.22
N ASP A 52 -9.43 -16.88 -3.49
CA ASP A 52 -8.45 -15.86 -3.92
C ASP A 52 -8.85 -14.44 -3.48
N ILE A 53 -7.85 -13.61 -3.26
CA ILE A 53 -8.02 -12.16 -3.06
C ILE A 53 -8.66 -11.53 -4.31
N LYS A 54 -9.75 -10.78 -4.10
CA LYS A 54 -10.44 -9.96 -5.11
C LYS A 54 -9.89 -8.53 -5.13
N SER A 55 -9.76 -7.91 -3.96
CA SER A 55 -9.27 -6.52 -3.81
C SER A 55 -8.56 -6.33 -2.48
N ILE A 56 -7.71 -5.31 -2.40
CA ILE A 56 -6.91 -4.97 -1.23
C ILE A 56 -7.13 -3.50 -0.88
N VAL A 57 -7.22 -3.23 0.42
CA VAL A 57 -7.15 -1.90 1.05
C VAL A 57 -6.04 -1.93 2.09
N ARG A 58 -5.66 -0.76 2.64
CA ARG A 58 -4.54 -0.72 3.61
C ARG A 58 -4.75 -1.63 4.82
N ASN A 59 -6.00 -1.73 5.30
CA ASN A 59 -6.33 -2.45 6.53
C ASN A 59 -7.02 -3.80 6.30
N GLY A 60 -6.96 -4.36 5.09
CA GLY A 60 -7.59 -5.65 4.80
C GLY A 60 -7.64 -6.04 3.33
N ALA A 61 -8.24 -7.18 3.06
CA ALA A 61 -8.49 -7.67 1.71
C ALA A 61 -9.87 -8.32 1.59
N THR A 62 -10.55 -8.14 0.46
CA THR A 62 -11.81 -8.84 0.16
C THR A 62 -11.53 -10.07 -0.70
N LEU A 63 -12.13 -11.21 -0.38
CA LEU A 63 -12.00 -12.46 -1.10
C LEU A 63 -13.10 -12.61 -2.16
N ARG A 64 -12.84 -13.42 -3.19
CA ARG A 64 -13.81 -13.64 -4.28
C ARG A 64 -15.12 -14.30 -3.84
N ASN A 65 -15.12 -15.02 -2.71
CA ASN A 65 -16.33 -15.61 -2.13
C ASN A 65 -17.13 -14.65 -1.24
N GLY A 66 -16.69 -13.39 -1.07
CA GLY A 66 -17.34 -12.39 -0.24
C GLY A 66 -16.87 -12.36 1.21
N GLN A 67 -16.03 -13.30 1.66
CA GLN A 67 -15.31 -13.15 2.93
C GLN A 67 -14.22 -12.08 2.80
N PHE A 68 -13.60 -11.71 3.92
CA PHE A 68 -12.52 -10.74 3.95
C PHE A 68 -11.45 -11.12 4.98
N ILE A 69 -10.24 -10.60 4.79
CA ILE A 69 -9.10 -10.70 5.68
C ILE A 69 -8.92 -9.35 6.38
N THR A 70 -8.79 -9.35 7.69
CA THR A 70 -8.56 -8.14 8.49
C THR A 70 -7.06 -7.78 8.60
N LYS A 71 -6.73 -6.58 9.11
CA LYS A 71 -5.34 -6.16 9.39
C LYS A 71 -4.62 -7.12 10.35
N ASN A 72 -5.36 -7.81 11.21
CA ASN A 72 -4.83 -8.79 12.15
C ASN A 72 -4.70 -10.21 11.54
N GLY A 73 -5.02 -10.37 10.25
CA GLY A 73 -4.88 -11.66 9.56
C GLY A 73 -6.01 -12.65 9.87
N GLU A 74 -7.11 -12.16 10.43
CA GLU A 74 -8.31 -12.95 10.71
C GLU A 74 -9.20 -13.04 9.47
N ILE A 75 -9.92 -14.15 9.33
CA ILE A 75 -10.94 -14.35 8.29
C ILE A 75 -12.26 -14.66 8.98
N PRO A 76 -13.07 -13.63 9.29
CA PRO A 76 -14.34 -13.83 9.96
C PRO A 76 -15.29 -14.71 9.12
N ASN A 77 -16.14 -15.48 9.81
CA ASN A 77 -17.24 -16.20 9.15
C ASN A 77 -18.42 -15.25 8.86
N ILE A 78 -18.17 -14.30 7.97
CA ILE A 78 -19.08 -13.27 7.46
C ILE A 78 -18.87 -13.18 5.95
N HIS A 79 -19.97 -13.18 5.20
CA HIS A 79 -19.95 -13.06 3.75
C HIS A 79 -20.61 -11.75 3.36
N LEU A 80 -19.82 -10.84 2.79
CA LEU A 80 -20.32 -9.60 2.24
C LEU A 80 -21.20 -9.89 1.02
N LYS A 81 -22.19 -9.01 0.79
CA LYS A 81 -23.04 -9.06 -0.40
C LYS A 81 -22.20 -8.93 -1.66
N LYS A 82 -22.75 -9.41 -2.78
CA LYS A 82 -22.10 -9.24 -4.10
C LYS A 82 -21.76 -7.77 -4.32
N ASP A 83 -20.56 -7.54 -4.87
CA ASP A 83 -19.99 -6.23 -5.17
C ASP A 83 -19.66 -5.33 -3.96
N ALA A 84 -19.88 -5.82 -2.74
CA ALA A 84 -19.36 -5.16 -1.55
C ALA A 84 -17.85 -5.36 -1.40
N GLN A 85 -17.21 -4.44 -0.70
CA GLN A 85 -15.78 -4.44 -0.40
C GLN A 85 -15.53 -4.11 1.06
N TYR A 86 -14.67 -4.89 1.72
CA TYR A 86 -14.17 -4.58 3.06
C TYR A 86 -13.27 -3.34 3.03
N LEU A 87 -13.42 -2.46 4.01
CA LEU A 87 -12.62 -1.23 4.15
C LEU A 87 -11.72 -1.27 5.39
N ASN A 88 -12.29 -1.52 6.56
CA ASN A 88 -11.59 -1.38 7.84
C ASN A 88 -12.41 -2.01 9.00
N GLU A 89 -11.91 -1.93 10.22
CA GLU A 89 -12.60 -2.35 11.45
C GLU A 89 -12.25 -1.46 12.64
N ASN A 90 -13.08 -1.51 13.68
CA ASN A 90 -12.71 -1.11 15.04
C ASN A 90 -13.04 -2.24 16.02
N GLU A 91 -13.09 -1.98 17.32
CA GLU A 91 -13.41 -3.00 18.32
C GLU A 91 -14.82 -3.58 18.18
N GLU A 92 -15.79 -2.80 17.69
CA GLU A 92 -17.21 -3.16 17.67
C GLU A 92 -17.73 -3.58 16.28
N TYR A 93 -17.18 -3.00 15.21
CA TYR A 93 -17.71 -3.12 13.85
C TYR A 93 -16.63 -3.52 12.84
N TYR A 94 -16.99 -4.38 11.90
CA TYR A 94 -16.38 -4.40 10.58
C TYR A 94 -17.05 -3.34 9.70
N ILE A 95 -16.27 -2.73 8.81
CA ILE A 95 -16.72 -1.64 7.93
C ILE A 95 -16.55 -2.10 6.49
N ALA A 96 -17.64 -2.09 5.74
CA ALA A 96 -17.66 -2.43 4.32
C ALA A 96 -18.35 -1.34 3.50
N GLN A 97 -18.12 -1.34 2.19
CA GLN A 97 -18.79 -0.50 1.22
C GLN A 97 -19.68 -1.36 0.32
N LEU A 98 -20.85 -0.83 -0.06
CA LEU A 98 -21.68 -1.34 -1.15
C LEU A 98 -22.32 -0.17 -1.90
N GLY A 99 -21.85 0.09 -3.13
CA GLY A 99 -22.24 1.30 -3.87
C GLY A 99 -21.95 2.57 -3.07
N LYS A 100 -22.95 3.45 -2.95
CA LYS A 100 -22.90 4.67 -2.13
C LYS A 100 -23.36 4.45 -0.69
N SER A 101 -23.09 3.27 -0.12
CA SER A 101 -23.44 2.96 1.26
C SER A 101 -22.23 2.46 2.01
N LEU A 102 -22.08 2.91 3.25
CA LEU A 102 -21.21 2.30 4.24
C LEU A 102 -22.03 1.30 5.04
N ILE A 103 -21.52 0.08 5.20
CA ILE A 103 -22.19 -1.00 5.92
C ILE A 103 -21.38 -1.27 7.19
N LEU A 104 -22.00 -1.01 8.34
CA LEU A 104 -21.43 -1.37 9.63
C LEU A 104 -21.93 -2.76 10.02
N ILE A 105 -21.01 -3.68 10.29
CA ILE A 105 -21.35 -5.06 10.66
C ILE A 105 -20.90 -5.27 12.09
N ASN A 106 -21.84 -5.35 13.03
CA ASN A 106 -21.52 -5.53 14.44
C ASN A 106 -20.86 -6.90 14.67
N LYS A 107 -19.69 -6.91 15.32
CA LYS A 107 -18.89 -8.14 15.50
C LYS A 107 -19.57 -9.17 16.40
N ALA A 108 -20.39 -8.74 17.36
CA ALA A 108 -21.01 -9.62 18.35
C ALA A 108 -22.23 -10.35 17.77
N ASN A 109 -23.13 -9.63 17.09
CA ASN A 109 -24.41 -10.18 16.62
C ASN A 109 -24.53 -10.27 15.09
N LYS A 110 -23.54 -9.78 14.33
CA LYS A 110 -23.49 -9.76 12.86
C LYS A 110 -24.59 -8.92 12.20
N GLN A 111 -25.26 -8.06 12.95
CA GLN A 111 -26.26 -7.14 12.41
C GLN A 111 -25.59 -6.13 11.49
N GLU A 112 -26.18 -5.95 10.30
CA GLU A 112 -25.76 -4.92 9.34
C GLU A 112 -26.56 -3.63 9.55
N THR A 113 -25.87 -2.50 9.62
CA THR A 113 -26.45 -1.15 9.63
C THR A 113 -25.95 -0.39 8.40
N PRO A 114 -26.80 -0.22 7.36
CA PRO A 114 -26.43 0.55 6.19
C PRO A 114 -26.58 2.06 6.45
N ILE A 115 -25.58 2.83 6.04
CA ILE A 115 -25.59 4.30 6.03
C ILE A 115 -25.50 4.74 4.58
N ALA A 116 -26.56 5.39 4.09
CA ALA A 116 -26.58 5.97 2.74
C ALA A 116 -25.71 7.24 2.68
N LEU A 117 -24.89 7.36 1.65
CA LEU A 117 -23.94 8.44 1.44
C LEU A 117 -24.10 9.05 0.05
N GLU A 118 -23.49 10.23 -0.14
CA GLU A 118 -23.57 10.98 -1.41
C GLU A 118 -22.71 10.40 -2.54
N SER A 119 -21.61 9.73 -2.16
CA SER A 119 -20.58 9.17 -3.05
C SER A 119 -20.09 7.81 -2.52
N ILE A 120 -19.20 7.14 -3.26
CA ILE A 120 -18.72 5.80 -2.89
C ILE A 120 -17.63 5.93 -1.82
N PRO A 121 -17.83 5.40 -0.60
CA PRO A 121 -16.78 5.43 0.43
C PRO A 121 -15.68 4.43 0.08
N ILE A 122 -14.44 4.90 -0.06
CA ILE A 122 -13.29 4.04 -0.41
C ILE A 122 -12.35 3.77 0.76
N SER A 123 -12.52 4.53 1.85
CA SER A 123 -11.76 4.39 3.09
C SER A 123 -12.55 5.02 4.23
N ALA A 124 -12.58 4.35 5.38
CA ALA A 124 -13.30 4.83 6.55
C ALA A 124 -12.68 4.31 7.85
N THR A 125 -12.78 5.10 8.90
CA THR A 125 -12.39 4.72 10.27
C THR A 125 -13.47 5.18 11.23
N ILE A 126 -13.78 4.36 12.24
CA ILE A 126 -14.74 4.69 13.30
C ILE A 126 -14.00 4.89 14.61
N ASN A 127 -14.32 5.98 15.32
CA ASN A 127 -13.90 6.22 16.69
C ASN A 127 -15.10 6.71 17.49
N ASN A 128 -15.55 5.88 18.43
CA ASN A 128 -16.79 6.12 19.18
C ASN A 128 -17.97 6.37 18.21
N ASN A 129 -18.61 7.53 18.35
CA ASN A 129 -19.73 8.00 17.54
C ASN A 129 -19.32 8.51 16.14
N LEU A 130 -18.04 8.83 15.91
CA LEU A 130 -17.61 9.49 14.67
C LEU A 130 -17.06 8.51 13.65
N ILE A 131 -17.43 8.71 12.39
CA ILE A 131 -16.88 8.02 11.23
C ILE A 131 -16.21 9.04 10.33
N ALA A 132 -14.90 8.96 10.16
CA ALA A 132 -14.20 9.72 9.13
C ALA A 132 -14.18 8.91 7.83
N ILE A 133 -14.58 9.54 6.72
CA ILE A 133 -14.83 8.88 5.43
C ILE A 133 -14.08 9.63 4.33
N ILE A 134 -13.45 8.88 3.44
CA ILE A 134 -12.88 9.37 2.18
C ILE A 134 -13.70 8.75 1.04
N PHE A 135 -14.15 9.60 0.13
CA PHE A 135 -14.92 9.21 -1.06
C PHE A 135 -14.04 9.08 -2.30
N ASP A 136 -14.54 8.34 -3.30
CA ASP A 136 -13.95 8.21 -4.64
C ASP A 136 -13.77 9.54 -5.39
N THR A 137 -14.56 10.56 -5.04
CA THR A 137 -14.45 11.93 -5.55
C THR A 137 -13.31 12.75 -4.93
N ASN A 138 -12.55 12.19 -3.98
CA ASN A 138 -11.65 12.90 -3.06
C ASN A 138 -12.37 13.88 -2.11
N THR A 139 -13.71 13.81 -2.03
CA THR A 139 -14.45 14.45 -0.93
C THR A 139 -14.16 13.71 0.36
N ILE A 140 -14.09 14.44 1.48
CA ILE A 140 -14.00 13.86 2.81
C ILE A 140 -15.18 14.29 3.67
N ALA A 141 -15.60 13.42 4.59
CA ALA A 141 -16.67 13.72 5.53
C ALA A 141 -16.39 13.12 6.91
N ILE A 142 -17.00 13.72 7.93
CA ILE A 142 -17.18 13.10 9.25
C ILE A 142 -18.67 12.92 9.47
N TYR A 143 -19.08 11.67 9.67
CA TYR A 143 -20.44 11.29 10.02
C TYR A 143 -20.55 11.03 11.51
N ASP A 144 -21.62 11.49 12.13
CA ASP A 144 -21.96 11.29 13.55
C ASP A 144 -23.10 10.28 13.64
N LEU A 145 -22.86 9.12 14.25
CA LEU A 145 -23.80 8.01 14.43
C LEU A 145 -24.98 8.32 15.37
N GLU A 146 -24.80 9.17 16.37
CA GLU A 146 -25.85 9.59 17.31
C GLU A 146 -26.79 10.60 16.66
N GLN A 147 -26.22 11.58 15.95
CA GLN A 147 -26.97 12.61 15.21
C GLN A 147 -27.47 12.11 13.85
N MET A 148 -26.96 10.97 13.39
CA MET A 148 -27.24 10.35 12.09
C MET A 148 -27.04 11.31 10.91
N LYS A 149 -25.99 12.14 10.94
CA LYS A 149 -25.73 13.13 9.89
C LYS A 149 -24.24 13.39 9.69
N ILE A 150 -23.90 13.95 8.53
CA ILE A 150 -22.58 14.52 8.28
C ILE A 150 -22.42 15.80 9.11
N VAL A 151 -21.38 15.85 9.94
CA VAL A 151 -21.04 16.99 10.81
C VAL A 151 -19.82 17.79 10.31
N TYR A 152 -19.07 17.24 9.36
CA TYR A 152 -18.00 17.93 8.63
C TYR A 152 -17.94 17.41 7.19
N HIS A 153 -17.74 18.31 6.23
CA HIS A 153 -17.66 17.98 4.81
C HIS A 153 -16.66 18.91 4.12
N GLN A 154 -15.80 18.36 3.27
CA GLN A 154 -14.87 19.14 2.46
C GLN A 154 -14.61 18.46 1.11
N GLU A 155 -14.82 19.21 0.04
CA GLU A 155 -14.40 18.83 -1.31
C GLU A 155 -12.91 19.13 -1.50
N ASN A 156 -12.20 18.22 -2.17
CA ASN A 156 -10.79 18.41 -2.51
C ASN A 156 -10.58 18.24 -4.02
N THR A 157 -9.39 18.56 -4.48
CA THR A 157 -9.02 18.41 -5.90
C THR A 157 -9.22 16.95 -6.35
N PRO A 158 -9.99 16.69 -7.41
CA PRO A 158 -10.21 15.32 -7.88
C PRO A 158 -8.90 14.61 -8.21
N ALA A 159 -8.83 13.31 -7.89
CA ALA A 159 -7.66 12.47 -8.12
C ALA A 159 -8.05 11.24 -8.96
N PRO A 160 -7.94 11.31 -10.30
CA PRO A 160 -8.47 10.27 -11.19
C PRO A 160 -7.62 8.99 -11.23
N ALA A 161 -6.37 9.04 -10.78
CA ALA A 161 -5.45 7.91 -10.77
C ALA A 161 -4.79 7.79 -9.38
N ASN A 162 -5.13 6.73 -8.66
CA ASN A 162 -4.69 6.49 -7.29
C ASN A 162 -4.01 5.11 -7.16
N ASN A 163 -3.04 5.04 -6.26
CA ASN A 163 -2.56 3.79 -5.72
C ASN A 163 -3.67 3.17 -4.85
N THR A 164 -3.85 1.86 -4.94
CA THR A 164 -4.90 1.12 -4.20
C THR A 164 -4.70 1.11 -2.69
N LEU A 165 -3.47 1.32 -2.20
CA LEU A 165 -3.13 1.33 -0.77
C LEU A 165 -3.53 2.64 -0.08
N ILE A 166 -4.75 3.15 -0.32
CA ILE A 166 -5.22 4.40 0.29
C ILE A 166 -5.16 4.29 1.81
N ALA A 167 -4.48 5.25 2.45
CA ALA A 167 -4.39 5.32 3.89
C ALA A 167 -5.78 5.53 4.52
N SER A 168 -5.99 4.94 5.70
CA SER A 168 -7.22 5.15 6.46
C SER A 168 -7.14 6.43 7.30
N PRO A 169 -8.26 7.14 7.53
CA PRO A 169 -8.30 8.22 8.50
C PRO A 169 -7.81 7.75 9.88
N TYR A 170 -7.14 8.64 10.60
CA TYR A 170 -6.54 8.31 11.89
C TYR A 170 -7.09 9.24 12.98
N PHE A 171 -7.69 8.66 14.02
CA PHE A 171 -8.20 9.43 15.16
C PHE A 171 -7.14 9.54 16.25
N LEU A 172 -6.85 10.78 16.64
CA LEU A 172 -6.12 11.11 17.86
C LEU A 172 -7.13 11.57 18.93
N THR A 173 -6.63 11.92 20.11
CA THR A 173 -7.46 12.35 21.25
C THR A 173 -8.43 13.47 20.85
N ASP A 174 -7.89 14.58 20.33
CA ASP A 174 -8.66 15.81 20.08
C ASP A 174 -8.88 16.10 18.59
N ILE A 175 -8.12 15.45 17.70
CA ILE A 175 -8.18 15.68 16.25
C ILE A 175 -8.40 14.38 15.49
N VAL A 176 -8.91 14.50 14.28
CA VAL A 176 -8.86 13.46 13.27
C VAL A 176 -7.99 13.91 12.10
N VAL A 177 -7.10 13.04 11.65
CA VAL A 177 -6.23 13.25 10.51
C VAL A 177 -6.77 12.43 9.35
N ILE A 178 -7.21 13.12 8.30
CA ILE A 178 -7.85 12.51 7.14
C ILE A 178 -6.90 12.64 5.94
N PRO A 179 -6.34 11.52 5.44
CA PRO A 179 -5.52 11.54 4.23
C PRO A 179 -6.39 11.80 3.00
N THR A 180 -5.87 12.55 2.03
CA THR A 180 -6.56 12.80 0.76
C THR A 180 -5.93 12.02 -0.38
N LEU A 181 -6.66 11.94 -1.48
CA LEU A 181 -6.22 11.33 -2.72
C LEU A 181 -5.29 12.25 -3.55
N ASP A 182 -5.21 13.53 -3.19
CA ASP A 182 -4.33 14.53 -3.81
C ASP A 182 -3.09 14.87 -2.94
N GLY A 183 -2.72 13.99 -2.00
CA GLY A 183 -1.43 14.04 -1.30
C GLY A 183 -1.36 15.01 -0.12
N LYS A 184 -2.50 15.27 0.53
CA LYS A 184 -2.60 16.13 1.72
C LYS A 184 -3.08 15.31 2.93
N LEU A 185 -2.83 15.86 4.11
CA LEU A 185 -3.48 15.48 5.36
C LEU A 185 -4.35 16.64 5.81
N ILE A 186 -5.64 16.38 5.98
CA ILE A 186 -6.60 17.35 6.53
C ILE A 186 -6.77 17.05 8.02
N ILE A 187 -6.50 18.04 8.87
CA ILE A 187 -6.61 17.90 10.31
C ILE A 187 -7.87 18.63 10.78
N VAL A 188 -8.80 17.90 11.37
CA VAL A 188 -10.08 18.43 11.87
C VAL A 188 -10.15 18.26 13.38
N ASP A 189 -10.57 19.30 14.07
CA ASP A 189 -10.82 19.28 15.51
C ASP A 189 -12.12 18.55 15.82
N LYS A 190 -12.07 17.56 16.71
CA LYS A 190 -13.21 16.68 17.03
C LYS A 190 -14.29 17.35 17.87
N THR A 191 -14.01 18.49 18.51
CA THR A 191 -15.01 19.18 19.34
C THR A 191 -15.77 20.22 18.54
N SER A 192 -15.05 21.06 17.81
CA SER A 192 -15.63 22.16 17.03
C SER A 192 -16.04 21.76 15.62
N MET A 193 -15.59 20.59 15.14
CA MET A 193 -15.76 20.13 13.75
C MET A 193 -15.23 21.16 12.74
N ARG A 194 -14.07 21.76 13.06
CA ARG A 194 -13.42 22.76 12.21
C ARG A 194 -12.08 22.26 11.71
N LEU A 195 -11.75 22.70 10.50
CA LEU A 195 -10.41 22.54 9.97
C LEU A 195 -9.40 23.24 10.90
N VAL A 196 -8.44 22.48 11.40
CA VAL A 196 -7.29 23.00 12.16
C VAL A 196 -6.18 23.39 11.19
N ARG A 197 -5.79 22.47 10.30
CA ARG A 197 -4.67 22.66 9.38
C ARG A 197 -4.70 21.65 8.23
N ASN A 198 -4.16 22.08 7.09
CA ASN A 198 -3.78 21.20 5.99
C ASN A 198 -2.27 21.03 5.97
N ILE A 199 -1.80 19.79 5.85
CA ILE A 199 -0.38 19.46 5.65
C ILE A 199 -0.24 18.84 4.27
N VAL A 200 0.59 19.43 3.41
CA VAL A 200 0.89 18.86 2.10
C VAL A 200 2.00 17.83 2.27
N VAL A 201 1.71 16.57 1.92
CA VAL A 201 2.72 15.51 1.84
C VAL A 201 3.44 15.68 0.50
N ASN A 202 2.71 15.64 -0.63
CA ASN A 202 3.22 15.90 -1.97
C ASN A 202 2.08 16.50 -2.85
N GLY A 203 2.42 17.22 -3.93
CA GLY A 203 1.50 17.86 -4.87
C GLY A 203 1.58 17.36 -6.32
N ASP A 204 2.03 16.12 -6.55
CA ASP A 204 2.06 15.52 -7.89
C ASP A 204 0.66 15.30 -8.48
N ASN A 205 0.57 15.27 -9.82
CA ASN A 205 -0.70 15.18 -10.54
C ASN A 205 -1.31 13.76 -10.61
N PHE A 206 -0.49 12.72 -10.46
CA PHE A 206 -0.90 11.33 -10.64
C PHE A 206 -0.30 10.45 -9.55
N PHE A 207 -1.06 9.45 -9.08
CA PHE A 207 -0.64 8.52 -8.02
C PHE A 207 -0.11 9.26 -6.79
N ASN A 208 -0.80 10.32 -6.38
CA ASN A 208 -0.35 11.20 -5.30
C ASN A 208 -1.15 10.99 -4.01
N ASN A 209 -2.07 10.02 -3.97
CA ASN A 209 -2.81 9.73 -2.76
C ASN A 209 -1.86 9.32 -1.63
N VAL A 210 -2.22 9.69 -0.40
CA VAL A 210 -1.49 9.22 0.78
C VAL A 210 -1.71 7.71 0.90
N ILE A 211 -0.62 6.94 0.87
CA ILE A 211 -0.61 5.47 0.89
C ILE A 211 -0.27 4.87 2.26
N PHE A 212 0.21 5.72 3.18
CA PHE A 212 0.56 5.36 4.54
C PHE A 212 0.23 6.51 5.48
N LEU A 213 -0.36 6.20 6.62
CA LEU A 213 -0.59 7.13 7.73
C LEU A 213 -0.67 6.34 9.02
N GLU A 214 0.31 6.53 9.91
CA GLU A 214 0.29 5.96 11.26
C GLU A 214 0.92 6.95 12.25
N ALA A 215 0.53 6.85 13.52
CA ALA A 215 1.11 7.62 14.61
C ALA A 215 1.54 6.70 15.75
N ILE A 216 2.76 6.92 16.26
CA ILE A 216 3.36 6.23 17.39
C ILE A 216 3.92 7.28 18.35
N GLY A 217 3.47 7.26 19.61
CA GLY A 217 3.84 8.28 20.59
C GLY A 217 3.44 9.68 20.12
N ASN A 218 4.41 10.59 20.02
CA ASN A 218 4.20 11.97 19.57
C ASN A 218 4.56 12.19 18.09
N ARG A 219 4.75 11.10 17.33
CA ARG A 219 5.18 11.16 15.94
C ARG A 219 4.13 10.56 15.02
N MET A 220 3.82 11.30 13.95
CA MET A 220 2.97 10.84 12.86
C MET A 220 3.80 10.74 11.60
N VAL A 221 3.73 9.59 10.93
CA VAL A 221 4.39 9.34 9.65
C VAL A 221 3.33 9.18 8.58
N ALA A 222 3.49 9.89 7.47
CA ALA A 222 2.61 9.78 6.32
C ALA A 222 3.42 9.75 5.03
N ALA A 223 2.90 9.11 3.99
CA ALA A 223 3.59 9.07 2.71
C ALA A 223 2.65 9.03 1.52
N THR A 224 3.09 9.64 0.42
CA THR A 224 2.63 9.34 -0.93
C THR A 224 3.65 8.41 -1.61
N PRO A 225 3.37 7.90 -2.81
CA PRO A 225 4.34 7.14 -3.60
C PRO A 225 5.66 7.85 -3.93
N LYS A 226 5.79 9.15 -3.63
CA LYS A 226 7.00 9.94 -3.96
C LYS A 226 7.67 10.65 -2.78
N ARG A 227 7.00 10.76 -1.64
CA ARG A 227 7.52 11.49 -0.48
C ARG A 227 6.95 10.94 0.82
N ILE A 228 7.81 10.86 1.82
CA ILE A 228 7.46 10.57 3.21
C ILE A 228 7.59 11.88 3.99
N ILE A 229 6.67 12.09 4.94
CA ILE A 229 6.81 13.10 5.97
C ILE A 229 6.75 12.47 7.36
N SER A 230 7.51 13.04 8.27
CA SER A 230 7.45 12.72 9.70
C SER A 230 7.14 14.00 10.46
N VAL A 231 6.01 13.99 11.17
CA VAL A 231 5.41 15.15 11.82
C VAL A 231 5.45 14.96 13.32
N SER A 232 6.06 15.92 14.01
CA SER A 232 5.92 16.15 15.44
C SER A 232 5.25 17.52 15.66
N PRO A 233 4.84 17.89 16.89
CA PRO A 233 4.19 19.17 17.15
C PRO A 233 4.97 20.39 16.63
N ASN A 234 6.31 20.32 16.62
CA ASN A 234 7.17 21.47 16.30
C ASN A 234 7.90 21.34 14.96
N VAL A 235 8.01 20.13 14.38
CA VAL A 235 8.88 19.85 13.25
C VAL A 235 8.18 18.93 12.25
N ILE A 236 8.30 19.26 10.97
CA ILE A 236 7.93 18.39 9.85
C ILE A 236 9.20 18.12 9.06
N ASN A 237 9.65 16.86 9.08
CA ASN A 237 10.74 16.39 8.25
C ASN A 237 10.19 15.69 7.01
N THR A 238 10.96 15.69 5.92
CA THR A 238 10.55 15.11 4.64
C THR A 238 11.66 14.26 4.06
N PHE A 239 11.30 13.18 3.38
CA PHE A 239 12.22 12.31 2.65
C PHE A 239 11.64 11.96 1.29
N ASP A 240 12.39 12.24 0.22
CA ASP A 240 11.97 11.95 -1.15
C ASP A 240 12.48 10.57 -1.60
N ALA A 241 11.56 9.73 -2.04
CA ALA A 241 11.84 8.39 -2.56
C ALA A 241 10.66 7.89 -3.41
N ASN A 242 10.91 6.99 -4.35
CA ASN A 242 9.84 6.29 -5.06
C ASN A 242 9.28 5.17 -4.18
N VAL A 243 8.40 5.54 -3.25
CA VAL A 243 7.86 4.67 -2.21
C VAL A 243 6.95 3.60 -2.80
N LYS A 244 7.25 2.34 -2.49
CA LYS A 244 6.39 1.18 -2.70
C LYS A 244 5.55 0.90 -1.46
N ASP A 245 6.17 0.86 -0.29
CA ASP A 245 5.50 0.66 1.00
C ASP A 245 6.35 1.19 2.16
N ILE A 246 5.76 1.27 3.35
CA ILE A 246 6.40 1.72 4.58
C ILE A 246 6.04 0.77 5.72
N LEU A 247 7.04 0.46 6.55
CA LEU A 247 6.83 -0.08 7.89
C LEU A 247 7.32 0.96 8.92
N PHE A 248 6.50 1.22 9.93
CA PHE A 248 6.82 2.13 11.02
C PHE A 248 6.56 1.41 12.34
N PHE A 249 7.63 1.18 13.10
CA PHE A 249 7.54 0.55 14.40
C PHE A 249 8.63 1.10 15.31
N GLU A 250 8.31 1.17 16.61
CA GLU A 250 9.16 1.81 17.61
C GLU A 250 9.46 3.27 17.22
N ASP A 251 10.73 3.58 16.93
CA ASP A 251 11.21 4.88 16.47
C ASP A 251 11.90 4.77 15.09
N ARG A 252 11.62 3.70 14.33
CA ARG A 252 12.29 3.35 13.07
C ARG A 252 11.31 3.32 11.91
N ILE A 253 11.70 3.93 10.79
CA ILE A 253 10.89 3.97 9.57
C ILE A 253 11.66 3.27 8.47
N PHE A 254 11.09 2.17 7.98
CA PHE A 254 11.60 1.40 6.85
C PHE A 254 10.84 1.77 5.59
N ILE A 255 11.58 2.24 4.59
CA ILE A 255 11.04 2.66 3.30
C ILE A 255 11.44 1.59 2.28
N PHE A 256 10.43 0.99 1.66
CA PHE A 256 10.60 0.05 0.56
C PHE A 256 10.40 0.81 -0.74
N SER A 257 11.39 0.83 -1.62
CA SER A 257 11.33 1.60 -2.87
C SER A 257 10.94 0.75 -4.07
N ASN A 258 10.46 1.39 -5.13
CA ASN A 258 10.14 0.74 -6.41
C ASN A 258 11.39 0.22 -7.16
N GLU A 259 12.58 0.70 -6.78
CA GLU A 259 13.89 0.31 -7.33
C GLU A 259 14.49 -0.92 -6.65
N GLY A 260 13.80 -1.52 -5.68
CA GLY A 260 14.30 -2.68 -4.94
C GLY A 260 15.25 -2.28 -3.81
N GLU A 261 15.03 -1.13 -3.17
CA GLU A 261 15.83 -0.68 -2.02
C GLU A 261 15.03 -0.73 -0.72
N ILE A 262 15.68 -1.14 0.35
CA ILE A 262 15.17 -1.02 1.73
C ILE A 262 16.02 0.04 2.42
N ILE A 263 15.37 1.10 2.89
CA ILE A 263 16.02 2.26 3.50
C ILE A 263 15.53 2.36 4.94
N LEU A 264 16.47 2.33 5.89
CA LEU A 264 16.21 2.55 7.30
C LEU A 264 16.50 4.01 7.63
N THR A 265 15.51 4.65 8.25
CA THR A 265 15.63 6.00 8.78
C THR A 265 15.23 6.03 10.25
N ASP A 266 15.75 7.02 10.98
CA ASP A 266 15.22 7.35 12.31
C ASP A 266 13.83 8.00 12.22
N LYS A 267 13.19 8.26 13.37
CA LYS A 267 11.90 8.94 13.44
C LYS A 267 11.87 10.35 12.84
N ASP A 268 13.02 10.98 12.62
CA ASP A 268 13.15 12.29 12.01
C ASP A 268 13.46 12.19 10.50
N LEU A 269 13.40 10.98 9.93
CA LEU A 269 13.71 10.67 8.54
C LEU A 269 15.18 10.87 8.15
N ASN A 270 16.11 10.85 9.11
CA ASN A 270 17.53 10.77 8.78
C ASN A 270 17.86 9.34 8.39
N GLU A 271 18.35 9.15 7.16
CA GLU A 271 18.81 7.84 6.69
C GLU A 271 20.01 7.36 7.51
N THR A 272 19.89 6.16 8.07
CA THR A 272 20.95 5.51 8.83
C THR A 272 21.56 4.36 8.04
N ARG A 273 20.76 3.64 7.24
CA ARG A 273 21.25 2.58 6.36
C ARG A 273 20.36 2.40 5.13
N ARG A 274 20.96 1.89 4.06
CA ARG A 274 20.28 1.45 2.84
C ARG A 274 20.86 0.14 2.35
N GLN A 275 19.98 -0.79 1.99
CA GLN A 275 20.33 -2.03 1.32
C GLN A 275 19.64 -2.11 -0.03
N LYS A 276 20.40 -2.43 -1.08
CA LYS A 276 19.92 -2.51 -2.46
C LYS A 276 19.82 -3.95 -2.91
N PHE A 277 18.70 -4.30 -3.52
CA PHE A 277 18.44 -5.56 -4.21
C PHE A 277 18.17 -5.22 -5.69
N PRO A 278 19.23 -5.15 -6.53
CA PRO A 278 19.09 -4.68 -7.91
C PRO A 278 18.03 -5.46 -8.67
N PHE A 279 17.12 -4.73 -9.33
CA PHE A 279 16.01 -5.29 -10.11
C PHE A 279 14.94 -6.05 -9.30
N ALA A 280 14.99 -6.00 -7.96
CA ALA A 280 13.93 -6.54 -7.12
C ALA A 280 12.65 -5.72 -7.25
N HIS A 281 11.55 -6.39 -7.53
CA HIS A 281 10.23 -5.80 -7.48
C HIS A 281 9.52 -6.34 -6.25
N PHE A 282 9.38 -5.50 -5.22
CA PHE A 282 8.74 -5.88 -3.97
C PHE A 282 7.22 -5.96 -4.16
N SER A 283 6.62 -7.08 -3.74
CA SER A 283 5.18 -7.32 -3.75
C SER A 283 4.54 -6.96 -2.41
N ALA A 284 5.19 -7.33 -1.31
CA ALA A 284 4.74 -7.11 0.06
C ALA A 284 5.94 -7.01 1.00
N ALA A 285 5.81 -6.17 2.03
CA ALA A 285 6.73 -6.11 3.16
C ALA A 285 5.97 -6.37 4.46
N ASN A 286 6.63 -6.94 5.46
CA ASN A 286 6.10 -7.15 6.79
C ASN A 286 7.24 -7.25 7.82
N HIS A 287 6.92 -7.13 9.10
CA HIS A 287 7.89 -7.24 10.20
C HIS A 287 7.45 -8.32 11.20
N GLY A 288 8.35 -9.26 11.47
CA GLY A 288 8.22 -10.26 12.54
C GLY A 288 9.50 -10.26 13.37
N ARG A 289 10.21 -11.39 13.43
CA ARG A 289 11.59 -11.41 13.92
C ARG A 289 12.56 -10.64 13.02
N ASP A 290 12.37 -10.80 11.72
CA ASP A 290 13.12 -10.10 10.67
C ASP A 290 12.12 -9.27 9.85
N ILE A 291 12.64 -8.33 9.08
CA ILE A 291 11.90 -7.69 7.99
C ILE A 291 11.79 -8.71 6.86
N VAL A 292 10.56 -9.02 6.49
CA VAL A 292 10.24 -9.96 5.43
C VAL A 292 9.74 -9.20 4.21
N VAL A 293 10.43 -9.35 3.09
CA VAL A 293 10.02 -8.78 1.81
C VAL A 293 9.79 -9.90 0.82
N LEU A 294 8.62 -9.90 0.19
CA LEU A 294 8.33 -10.80 -0.92
C LEU A 294 8.65 -10.11 -2.24
N GLU A 295 9.41 -10.79 -3.08
CA GLU A 295 9.82 -10.32 -4.40
C GLU A 295 9.07 -11.13 -5.50
N THR A 296 8.67 -10.43 -6.56
CA THR A 296 7.80 -10.96 -7.63
C THR A 296 8.32 -12.21 -8.34
N GLN A 297 9.63 -12.39 -8.47
CA GLN A 297 10.25 -13.55 -9.13
C GLN A 297 10.32 -14.79 -8.22
N GLY A 298 9.56 -14.80 -7.11
CA GLY A 298 9.44 -15.99 -6.26
C GLY A 298 10.56 -16.07 -5.22
N TYR A 299 10.97 -14.94 -4.66
CA TYR A 299 11.94 -14.88 -3.57
C TYR A 299 11.36 -14.23 -2.32
N MET A 300 11.79 -14.72 -1.17
CA MET A 300 11.60 -14.08 0.13
C MET A 300 12.95 -13.55 0.59
N ILE A 301 13.03 -12.26 0.84
CA ILE A 301 14.19 -11.57 1.37
C ILE A 301 13.92 -11.32 2.85
N LEU A 302 14.77 -11.88 3.71
CA LEU A 302 14.77 -11.67 5.16
C LEU A 302 15.91 -10.72 5.49
N VAL A 303 15.64 -9.65 6.22
CA VAL A 303 16.64 -8.65 6.59
C VAL A 303 16.50 -8.35 8.08
N ASP A 304 17.61 -8.30 8.81
CA ASP A 304 17.56 -7.87 10.22
C ASP A 304 17.19 -6.38 10.31
N ASP A 305 16.69 -5.97 11.48
CA ASP A 305 16.18 -4.61 11.66
C ASP A 305 17.25 -3.50 11.51
N ASP A 306 18.54 -3.81 11.59
CA ASP A 306 19.61 -2.84 11.37
C ASP A 306 20.04 -2.77 9.89
N LEU A 307 19.40 -3.55 9.02
CA LEU A 307 19.71 -3.78 7.60
C LEU A 307 21.18 -4.18 7.35
N GLN A 308 21.80 -4.92 8.28
CA GLN A 308 23.21 -5.30 8.16
C GLN A 308 23.41 -6.58 7.36
N THR A 309 22.48 -7.50 7.49
CA THR A 309 22.52 -8.86 6.96
C THR A 309 21.20 -9.17 6.29
N SER A 310 21.28 -9.96 5.22
CA SER A 310 20.09 -10.44 4.54
C SER A 310 20.24 -11.89 4.13
N THR A 311 19.14 -12.62 4.20
CA THR A 311 19.04 -13.99 3.72
C THR A 311 17.95 -14.09 2.67
N ILE A 312 18.25 -14.74 1.56
CA ILE A 312 17.29 -14.97 0.49
C ILE A 312 16.81 -16.42 0.54
N LYS A 313 15.50 -16.64 0.47
CA LYS A 313 14.89 -17.96 0.35
C LYS A 313 14.00 -18.02 -0.88
N LYS A 314 13.90 -19.20 -1.47
CA LYS A 314 13.02 -19.43 -2.64
C LYS A 314 11.58 -19.68 -2.19
N LEU A 315 10.63 -18.95 -2.76
CA LEU A 315 9.20 -19.20 -2.61
C LEU A 315 8.76 -20.39 -3.50
N PRO A 316 7.61 -21.01 -3.21
CA PRO A 316 7.10 -22.08 -4.06
C PRO A 316 6.73 -21.62 -5.47
N ASP A 317 6.26 -20.38 -5.61
CA ASP A 317 5.72 -19.83 -6.85
C ASP A 317 6.17 -18.37 -7.01
N GLU A 318 6.24 -17.88 -8.26
CA GLU A 318 6.31 -16.44 -8.57
C GLU A 318 5.03 -15.72 -8.15
N ILE A 319 5.15 -14.42 -7.89
CA ILE A 319 4.04 -13.58 -7.44
C ILE A 319 3.61 -12.64 -8.58
N SER A 320 2.49 -12.99 -9.19
CA SER A 320 1.85 -12.20 -10.26
C SER A 320 0.51 -11.58 -9.86
N THR A 321 0.09 -11.78 -8.61
CA THR A 321 -1.19 -11.32 -8.06
C THR A 321 -0.95 -10.42 -6.86
N PRO A 322 -1.87 -9.48 -6.55
CA PRO A 322 -1.76 -8.66 -5.35
C PRO A 322 -1.56 -9.49 -4.08
N THR A 323 -0.71 -9.00 -3.20
CA THR A 323 -0.39 -9.61 -1.90
C THR A 323 -0.83 -8.69 -0.78
N PHE A 324 -1.41 -9.26 0.28
CA PHE A 324 -1.84 -8.50 1.45
C PHE A 324 -0.97 -8.87 2.66
N SER A 325 -0.29 -7.88 3.23
CA SER A 325 0.42 -8.03 4.51
C SER A 325 -0.53 -7.69 5.66
N ALA A 326 -0.88 -8.70 6.45
CA ALA A 326 -1.50 -8.55 7.75
C ALA A 326 -0.42 -8.53 8.85
N SER A 327 -0.80 -8.36 10.11
CA SER A 327 0.16 -8.19 11.23
C SER A 327 1.15 -9.36 11.36
N ASP A 328 0.71 -10.60 11.24
CA ASP A 328 1.54 -11.81 11.44
C ASP A 328 1.62 -12.71 10.20
N LYS A 329 1.01 -12.29 9.07
CA LYS A 329 0.84 -13.11 7.87
C LYS A 329 0.99 -12.30 6.60
N ILE A 330 1.49 -12.93 5.55
CA ILE A 330 1.38 -12.39 4.19
C ILE A 330 0.55 -13.35 3.34
N PHE A 331 -0.51 -12.83 2.72
CA PHE A 331 -1.44 -13.57 1.89
C PHE A 331 -1.13 -13.40 0.41
N ILE A 332 -1.13 -14.52 -0.33
CA ILE A 332 -0.83 -14.59 -1.76
C ILE A 332 -1.84 -15.55 -2.40
N LYS A 333 -2.62 -15.07 -3.38
CA LYS A 333 -3.73 -15.85 -3.98
C LYS A 333 -4.67 -16.40 -2.90
N ASN A 334 -4.76 -17.72 -2.78
CA ASN A 334 -5.51 -18.45 -1.76
C ASN A 334 -4.61 -19.12 -0.72
N LYS A 335 -3.39 -18.62 -0.49
CA LYS A 335 -2.42 -19.17 0.47
C LYS A 335 -1.86 -18.08 1.37
N PHE A 336 -1.24 -18.47 2.49
CA PHE A 336 -0.55 -17.53 3.37
C PHE A 336 0.79 -18.06 3.89
N LEU A 337 1.65 -17.13 4.27
CA LEU A 337 2.90 -17.33 4.98
C LEU A 337 2.75 -16.77 6.40
N ASN A 338 3.31 -17.44 7.40
CA ASN A 338 3.44 -16.89 8.75
C ASN A 338 4.73 -16.07 8.85
N ILE A 339 4.64 -14.92 9.49
CA ILE A 339 5.73 -14.00 9.79
C ILE A 339 5.87 -14.03 11.32
N GLN A 340 6.84 -14.81 11.82
CA GLN A 340 7.13 -15.00 13.25
C GLN A 340 8.56 -14.62 13.58
#